data_AF-A0AAV6YN26-F1
#
_entry.id   AF-A0AAV6YN26-F1
#
_cell.length_a   1.000
_cell.length_b   1.000
_cell.length_c   1.000
_cell.angle_alpha   90.00
_cell.angle_beta   90.00
_cell.angle_gamma   90.00
#
_symmetry.space_group_name_H-M   'P 1'
#
loop_
_entity.id
_entity.type
_entity.pdbx_description
1 polymer ?
#
loop_
_entity_poly.entity_id
_entity_poly.type
_entity_poly.pdbx_seq_one_letter_code
_entity_poly.pdbx_strand_id
1 'polypeptide(L)'
;MAAAGFIHCPGGNSPDVAQCFFCLKELEGWEPEDDPMDEHKKHSPACPFIALKKKAEELTLSEFLKLDKERVKIKMSKVMTQHIDKFQTKAQTVRGSLEELDKDE
;
A
#
# COMPACT_ATOMS: atom_id res chain seq x y z
N MET A 1 -0.60 14.91 7.55
CA MET A 1 -0.13 13.93 6.55
C MET A 1 1.20 13.28 6.96
N ALA A 2 2.34 13.99 6.87
CA ALA A 2 3.67 13.40 7.10
C ALA A 2 3.88 12.79 8.50
N ALA A 3 3.35 13.43 9.55
CA ALA A 3 3.43 12.90 10.92
C ALA A 3 2.67 11.55 11.09
N ALA A 4 1.65 11.30 10.27
CA ALA A 4 0.96 10.01 10.20
C ALA A 4 1.66 9.03 9.25
N GLY A 5 2.85 9.35 8.74
CA GLY A 5 3.65 8.48 7.88
C GLY A 5 3.27 8.51 6.40
N PHE A 6 2.43 9.45 5.95
CA PHE A 6 2.07 9.56 4.54
C PHE A 6 3.11 10.34 3.72
N ILE A 7 3.40 9.82 2.52
CA ILE A 7 4.15 10.46 1.45
C ILE A 7 3.19 10.72 0.29
N HIS A 8 3.26 11.90 -0.32
CA HIS A 8 2.45 12.23 -1.50
C HIS A 8 2.94 11.42 -2.71
N CYS A 9 2.04 10.69 -3.36
CA CYS A 9 2.33 9.78 -4.46
C CYS A 9 1.27 9.94 -5.57
N PRO A 10 1.19 11.12 -6.21
CA PRO A 10 0.13 11.44 -7.17
C PRO A 10 0.19 10.55 -8.42
N GLY A 11 -0.97 10.09 -8.87
CA GLY A 11 -1.16 9.45 -10.17
C GLY A 11 -1.84 10.40 -11.18
N GLY A 12 -1.87 10.02 -12.46
CA GLY A 12 -2.45 10.85 -13.52
C GLY A 12 -3.92 11.22 -13.30
N ASN A 13 -4.73 10.27 -12.79
CA ASN A 13 -6.14 10.49 -12.47
C ASN A 13 -6.41 10.63 -10.96
N SER A 14 -5.35 10.67 -10.16
CA SER A 14 -5.44 10.58 -8.69
C SER A 14 -4.41 11.51 -8.04
N PRO A 15 -4.63 12.84 -8.11
CA PRO A 15 -3.64 13.86 -7.80
C PRO A 15 -3.32 14.01 -6.31
N ASP A 16 -4.17 13.49 -5.42
CA ASP A 16 -4.07 13.64 -3.97
C ASP A 16 -3.71 12.33 -3.26
N VAL A 17 -3.38 11.26 -4.01
CA VAL A 17 -2.96 9.98 -3.44
C VAL A 17 -1.79 10.18 -2.48
N ALA A 18 -1.96 9.65 -1.27
CA ALA A 18 -0.93 9.60 -0.26
C ALA A 18 -0.71 8.14 0.19
N GLN A 19 0.54 7.72 0.26
CA GLN A 19 0.93 6.37 0.64
C GLN A 19 1.69 6.37 1.96
N CYS A 20 1.33 5.49 2.89
CA CYS A 20 2.13 5.29 4.08
C CYS A 20 3.52 4.73 3.70
N PHE A 21 4.60 5.35 4.16
CA PHE A 21 5.96 4.89 3.88
C PHE A 21 6.24 3.47 4.42
N PHE A 22 5.54 3.05 5.46
CA PHE A 22 5.78 1.80 6.18
C PHE A 22 4.88 0.67 5.70
N CYS A 23 3.56 0.78 5.90
CA CYS A 23 2.62 -0.28 5.52
C CYS A 23 2.19 -0.24 4.05
N LEU A 24 2.59 0.80 3.30
CA LEU A 24 2.29 0.99 1.88
C LEU A 24 0.80 1.08 1.55
N LYS A 25 -0.05 1.36 2.55
CA LYS A 25 -1.47 1.67 2.34
C LYS A 25 -1.57 3.01 1.61
N GLU A 26 -2.26 3.01 0.48
CA GLU A 26 -2.64 4.21 -0.28
C GLU A 26 -4.03 4.65 0.13
N LEU A 27 -4.20 5.98 0.25
CA LEU A 27 -5.47 6.67 0.45
C LEU A 27 -5.52 7.87 -0.51
N GLU A 28 -6.71 8.14 -1.04
CA GLU A 28 -7.04 9.26 -1.94
C GLU A 28 -8.42 9.81 -1.56
N GLY A 29 -8.79 10.96 -2.12
CA GLY A 29 -10.04 11.65 -1.81
C GLY A 29 -9.99 12.38 -0.46
N TRP A 30 -8.87 13.04 -0.16
CA TRP A 30 -8.67 13.76 1.10
C TRP A 30 -9.50 15.03 1.18
N GLU A 31 -10.20 15.20 2.29
CA GLU A 31 -10.94 16.42 2.64
C GLU A 31 -10.14 17.26 3.65
N PRO A 32 -10.31 18.60 3.67
CA PRO A 32 -9.61 19.47 4.63
C PRO A 32 -9.83 19.12 6.11
N GLU A 33 -10.95 18.48 6.42
CA GLU A 33 -11.37 18.10 7.77
C GLU A 33 -10.79 16.75 8.22
N ASP A 34 -10.20 15.97 7.31
CA ASP A 34 -9.65 14.66 7.64
C ASP A 34 -8.45 14.77 8.59
N ASP A 35 -8.48 13.99 9.68
CA ASP A 35 -7.28 13.76 10.49
C ASP A 35 -6.47 12.58 9.91
N PRO A 36 -5.23 12.80 9.44
CA PRO A 36 -4.47 11.75 8.78
C PRO A 36 -4.05 10.62 9.72
N MET A 37 -3.97 10.86 11.02
CA MET A 37 -3.62 9.80 11.98
C MET A 37 -4.82 8.87 12.18
N ASP A 38 -6.02 9.41 12.26
CA ASP A 38 -7.25 8.65 12.41
C ASP A 38 -7.59 7.88 11.13
N GLU A 39 -7.44 8.49 9.96
CA GLU A 39 -7.60 7.79 8.68
C GLU A 39 -6.57 6.64 8.53
N HIS A 40 -5.33 6.84 8.94
CA HIS A 40 -4.35 5.74 8.94
C HIS A 40 -4.76 4.62 9.89
N LYS A 41 -5.14 4.92 11.14
CA LYS A 41 -5.59 3.90 12.12
C LYS A 41 -6.81 3.13 11.62
N LYS A 42 -7.76 3.81 10.99
CA LYS A 42 -8.99 3.23 10.45
C LYS A 42 -8.70 2.28 9.27
N HIS A 43 -7.83 2.70 8.35
CA HIS A 43 -7.57 1.95 7.11
C HIS A 43 -6.39 0.96 7.20
N SER A 44 -5.54 1.07 8.22
CA SER A 44 -4.43 0.14 8.48
C SER A 44 -4.10 0.06 9.98
N PRO A 45 -5.03 -0.45 10.82
CA PRO A 45 -4.87 -0.47 12.28
C PRO A 45 -3.67 -1.29 12.77
N ALA A 46 -3.22 -2.25 11.95
CA ALA A 46 -2.08 -3.11 12.25
C ALA A 46 -0.74 -2.56 11.73
N CYS A 47 -0.68 -1.31 11.24
CA CYS A 47 0.56 -0.72 10.75
C CYS A 47 1.61 -0.62 11.89
N PRO A 48 2.79 -1.25 11.77
CA PRO A 48 3.80 -1.22 12.84
C PRO A 48 4.31 0.18 13.17
N PHE A 49 4.28 1.11 12.21
CA PHE A 49 4.59 2.52 12.44
C PHE A 49 3.56 3.20 13.35
N ILE A 50 2.26 2.94 13.15
CA ILE A 50 1.19 3.50 14.00
C ILE A 50 1.21 2.88 15.40
N ALA A 51 1.58 1.61 15.52
CA ALA A 51 1.74 0.94 16.80
C ALA A 51 3.00 1.38 17.57
N LEU A 52 3.89 2.16 16.95
CA LEU A 52 5.16 2.56 17.55
C LEU A 52 4.94 3.58 18.68
N LYS A 53 5.53 3.32 19.85
CA LYS A 53 5.42 4.20 21.02
C LYS A 53 6.61 5.14 21.22
N LYS A 54 7.63 5.04 20.36
CA LYS A 54 8.89 5.78 20.42
C LYS A 54 9.04 6.65 19.19
N LYS A 55 9.73 7.78 19.31
CA LYS A 55 10.16 8.55 18.15
C LYS A 55 11.28 7.82 17.41
N ALA A 56 11.48 8.15 16.14
CA ALA A 56 12.49 7.48 15.31
C ALA A 56 13.91 7.64 15.88
N GLU A 57 14.21 8.81 16.46
CA GLU A 57 15.51 9.15 17.03
C GLU A 57 15.79 8.42 18.36
N GLU A 58 14.75 7.88 18.99
CA GLU A 58 14.81 7.16 20.28
C GLU A 58 14.94 5.64 20.09
N LEU A 59 14.93 5.16 18.84
CA LEU A 59 15.05 3.75 18.52
C LEU A 59 16.50 3.30 18.66
N THR A 60 16.70 2.17 19.32
CA THR A 60 17.96 1.44 19.22
C THR A 60 18.11 0.84 17.82
N LEU A 61 19.35 0.55 17.40
CA LEU A 61 19.60 -0.13 16.13
C LEU A 61 18.84 -1.47 16.02
N SER A 62 18.74 -2.23 17.11
CA SER A 62 18.01 -3.51 17.11
C SER A 62 16.51 -3.33 16.87
N GLU A 63 15.89 -2.32 17.49
CA GLU A 63 14.48 -1.99 17.27
C GLU A 63 14.24 -1.52 15.84
N PHE A 64 15.11 -0.64 15.33
CA PHE A 64 15.06 -0.21 13.93
C PHE A 64 15.13 -1.39 12.97
N LEU A 65 16.10 -2.29 13.13
CA LEU A 65 16.27 -3.45 12.24
C LEU A 65 15.06 -4.41 12.30
N LYS A 66 14.41 -4.56 13.46
CA LYS A 66 13.16 -5.34 13.56
C LYS A 66 12.03 -4.69 12.78
N LEU A 67 11.88 -3.37 12.86
CA LEU A 67 10.88 -2.64 12.10
C LEU A 67 11.17 -2.71 10.60
N ASP A 68 12.41 -2.51 10.19
CA ASP A 68 12.80 -2.56 8.79
C ASP A 68 12.56 -3.95 8.18
N LYS A 69 12.84 -5.01 8.93
CA LYS A 69 12.48 -6.39 8.54
C LYS A 69 10.98 -6.54 8.26
N GLU A 70 10.11 -6.02 9.13
CA GLU A 70 8.66 -6.06 8.91
C GLU A 70 8.24 -5.24 7.69
N ARG A 71 8.85 -4.07 7.50
CA ARG A 71 8.61 -3.23 6.31
C ARG A 71 9.00 -3.96 5.03
N VAL A 72 10.16 -4.60 5.00
CA VAL A 72 10.64 -5.40 3.85
C VAL A 72 9.66 -6.55 3.56
N LYS A 73 9.16 -7.24 4.59
CA LYS A 73 8.15 -8.30 4.44
C LYS A 73 6.85 -7.75 3.82
N ILE A 74 6.34 -6.62 4.31
CA ILE A 74 5.14 -5.96 3.77
C ILE A 74 5.37 -5.59 2.29
N LYS A 75 6.52 -4.97 1.98
CA LYS A 75 6.87 -4.59 0.62
C LYS A 75 6.92 -5.80 -0.31
N MET A 76 7.58 -6.87 0.11
CA MET A 76 7.67 -8.10 -0.67
C MET A 76 6.28 -8.70 -0.93
N SER A 77 5.42 -8.73 0.09
CA SER A 77 4.03 -9.21 -0.06
C SER A 77 3.26 -8.36 -1.07
N LYS A 78 3.32 -7.02 -0.97
CA LYS A 78 2.62 -6.11 -1.89
C LYS A 78 3.10 -6.32 -3.34
N VAL A 79 4.41 -6.39 -3.56
CA VAL A 79 4.99 -6.63 -4.89
C VAL A 79 4.54 -7.98 -5.45
N MET A 80 4.59 -9.04 -4.63
CA MET A 80 4.17 -10.38 -5.08
C MET A 80 2.70 -10.41 -5.46
N THR A 81 1.81 -9.83 -4.63
CA THR A 81 0.38 -9.72 -4.95
C THR A 81 0.16 -8.96 -6.25
N GLN A 82 0.82 -7.81 -6.46
CA GLN A 82 0.72 -7.06 -7.71
C GLN A 82 1.17 -7.88 -8.95
N HIS A 83 2.22 -8.69 -8.81
CA HIS A 83 2.66 -9.58 -9.89
C HIS A 83 1.63 -10.67 -10.19
N ILE A 84 1.03 -11.26 -9.15
CA ILE A 84 -0.04 -12.25 -9.28
C ILE A 84 -1.26 -11.64 -9.96
N ASP A 85 -1.71 -10.46 -9.52
CA ASP A 85 -2.88 -9.78 -10.09
C ASP A 85 -2.67 -9.49 -11.58
N LYS A 86 -1.49 -8.96 -11.94
CA LYS A 86 -1.12 -8.73 -13.35
C LYS A 86 -1.14 -10.01 -14.18
N PHE A 87 -0.65 -11.12 -13.63
CA PHE A 87 -0.69 -12.41 -14.30
C PHE A 87 -2.13 -12.90 -14.49
N GLN A 88 -2.95 -12.80 -13.44
CA GLN A 88 -4.36 -13.21 -13.47
C GLN A 88 -5.17 -12.39 -14.47
N THR A 89 -5.00 -11.07 -14.52
CA THR A 89 -5.66 -10.21 -15.51
C THR A 89 -5.30 -10.64 -16.93
N LYS A 90 -4.02 -10.86 -17.22
CA LYS A 90 -3.59 -11.33 -18.55
C LYS A 90 -4.18 -12.70 -18.89
N ALA A 91 -4.20 -13.63 -17.93
CA ALA A 91 -4.79 -14.95 -18.13
C ALA A 91 -6.30 -14.88 -18.42
N GLN A 92 -7.03 -13.98 -17.75
CA GLN A 92 -8.44 -13.73 -18.01
C GLN A 92 -8.67 -13.14 -19.40
N THR A 93 -7.86 -12.17 -19.83
CA THR A 93 -7.94 -11.60 -21.17
C THR A 93 -7.74 -12.67 -22.24
N VAL A 94 -6.69 -13.48 -22.12
CA VAL A 94 -6.42 -14.57 -23.07
C VAL A 94 -7.56 -15.58 -23.11
N ARG A 95 -8.11 -15.96 -21.94
CA ARG A 95 -9.27 -16.85 -21.87
C ARG A 95 -10.47 -16.27 -22.63
N GLY A 96 -10.80 -15.00 -22.40
CA GLY A 96 -11.90 -14.33 -23.10
C GLY A 96 -11.72 -14.35 -24.61
N SER A 97 -10.51 -14.07 -25.11
CA SER A 97 -10.23 -14.14 -26.55
C SER A 97 -10.36 -15.55 -27.13
N LEU A 98 -10.00 -16.60 -26.38
CA LEU A 98 -10.21 -17.99 -26.83
C LEU A 98 -11.71 -18.32 -26.90
N GLU A 99 -12.48 -17.92 -25.90
CA GLU A 99 -13.93 -18.13 -25.86
C GLU A 99 -14.69 -17.34 -26.94
N GLU A 100 -14.12 -16.25 -27.46
CA GLU A 100 -14.66 -15.50 -28.60
C GLU A 100 -14.41 -16.24 -29.92
N LEU A 101 -13.20 -16.77 -30.13
CA LEU A 101 -12.85 -17.54 -31.33
C LEU A 101 -13.67 -18.83 -31.45
N ASP A 102 -13.92 -19.52 -30.33
CA ASP A 102 -14.74 -20.74 -30.30
C ASP A 102 -16.22 -20.51 -30.67
N LYS A 103 -16.71 -19.26 -30.66
CA LYS A 103 -18.10 -18.92 -31.05
C LYS A 103 -18.28 -18.70 -32.55
N ASP A 104 -17.18 -18.53 -33.28
CA ASP A 104 -17.18 -18.26 -34.71
C ASP A 104 -17.05 -19.55 -35.57
N GLU A 105 -16.93 -20.73 -34.93
CA GLU A 105 -17.02 -22.08 -35.55
C GLU A 105 -18.42 -22.70 -35.41
#